data_AF-A0A0J5IVT1-F1
#
_entry.id   AF-A0A0J5IVT1-F1
#
_cell.length_a   1.000
_cell.length_b   1.000
_cell.length_c   1.000
_cell.angle_alpha   90.00
_cell.angle_beta   90.00
_cell.angle_gamma   90.00
#
_symmetry.space_group_name_H-M   'P 1'
#
loop_
_entity.id
_entity.type
_entity.pdbx_description
1 polymer ?
#
loop_
_entity_poly.entity_id
_entity_poly.type
_entity_poly.pdbx_seq_one_letter_code
_entity_poly.pdbx_strand_id
1 'polypeptide(L)'
;TDGFTDGNETVSVAEDTTLEGSVLGGTSSVDGDVRVTGFSIGANNYAAGASASIDGVGSLQLNADGSYVFTPAANYHGAVPLVSYTVSDGVSSDSSTLS
;
A
#
# COMPACT_ATOMS: atom_id res chain seq x y z
N THR A 1 7.55 -11.36 22.82
CA THR A 1 7.09 -10.83 21.54
C THR A 1 8.32 -10.49 20.76
N ASP A 2 8.46 -11.08 19.59
CA ASP A 2 9.48 -10.65 18.62
C ASP A 2 8.81 -9.69 17.65
N GLY A 3 9.52 -8.65 17.22
CA GLY A 3 8.95 -7.72 16.24
C GLY A 3 9.10 -8.29 14.83
N PHE A 4 8.30 -7.81 13.89
CA PHE A 4 8.65 -7.89 12.47
C PHE A 4 8.88 -6.49 11.91
N THR A 5 9.52 -6.43 10.76
CA THR A 5 9.71 -5.19 10.01
C THR A 5 9.24 -5.40 8.58
N ASP A 6 8.66 -4.36 8.04
CA ASP A 6 8.17 -4.29 6.68
C ASP A 6 8.96 -3.22 5.89
N GLY A 7 9.05 -3.40 4.57
CA GLY A 7 9.86 -2.55 3.71
C GLY A 7 9.05 -1.39 3.12
N ASN A 8 9.73 -0.33 2.69
CA ASN A 8 9.09 0.68 1.84
C ASN A 8 9.16 0.26 0.36
N GLU A 9 8.10 0.54 -0.39
CA GLU A 9 8.04 0.36 -1.82
C GLU A 9 8.32 1.66 -2.57
N THR A 10 9.04 1.53 -3.70
CA THR A 10 9.22 2.61 -4.66
C THR A 10 8.91 2.09 -6.06
N VAL A 11 7.84 2.59 -6.66
CA VAL A 11 7.26 2.14 -7.92
C VAL A 11 6.86 3.33 -8.78
N SER A 12 6.79 3.09 -10.09
CA SER A 12 6.29 4.08 -11.04
C SER A 12 5.40 3.40 -12.06
N VAL A 13 4.47 4.17 -12.63
CA VAL A 13 3.52 3.69 -13.61
C VAL A 13 3.77 4.37 -14.95
N ALA A 14 3.69 3.58 -16.02
CA ALA A 14 3.59 4.11 -17.38
C ALA A 14 2.20 4.71 -17.58
N GLU A 15 2.08 5.64 -18.55
CA GLU A 15 0.77 6.20 -18.88
C GLU A 15 -0.23 5.11 -19.27
N ASP A 16 -1.49 5.36 -18.88
CA ASP A 16 -2.66 4.55 -19.24
C ASP A 16 -2.52 3.04 -18.95
N THR A 17 -1.66 2.69 -17.99
CA THR A 17 -1.37 1.31 -17.61
C THR A 17 -1.69 1.10 -16.14
N THR A 18 -2.51 0.11 -15.82
CA THR A 18 -2.75 -0.29 -14.43
C THR A 18 -1.49 -0.94 -13.86
N LEU A 19 -1.10 -0.52 -12.64
CA LEU A 19 -0.02 -1.11 -11.87
C LEU A 19 -0.60 -2.03 -10.78
N GLU A 20 -0.08 -3.24 -10.69
CA GLU A 20 -0.44 -4.22 -9.66
C GLU A 20 0.82 -4.66 -8.92
N GLY A 21 0.70 -4.93 -7.61
CA GLY A 21 1.82 -5.35 -6.79
C GLY A 21 1.40 -5.81 -5.40
N SER A 22 2.39 -5.99 -4.52
CA SER A 22 2.17 -6.24 -3.10
C SER A 22 3.14 -5.42 -2.26
N VAL A 23 2.66 -4.89 -1.14
CA VAL A 23 3.47 -4.19 -0.13
C VAL A 23 4.05 -5.13 0.94
N LEU A 24 3.65 -6.41 0.95
CA LEU A 24 4.17 -7.39 1.91
C LEU A 24 5.28 -8.27 1.31
N GLY A 25 5.95 -7.77 0.28
CA GLY A 25 6.98 -8.48 -0.45
C GLY A 25 8.22 -8.75 0.43
N GLY A 26 8.37 -9.99 0.89
CA GLY A 26 9.47 -10.39 1.78
C GLY A 26 9.21 -10.16 3.27
N THR A 27 8.00 -9.74 3.63
CA THR A 27 7.59 -9.51 5.01
C THR A 27 7.08 -10.80 5.64
N SER A 28 7.58 -11.13 6.83
CA SER A 28 7.16 -12.31 7.58
C SER A 28 7.30 -12.08 9.08
N SER A 29 6.47 -12.77 9.87
CA SER A 29 6.53 -12.76 11.33
C SER A 29 6.53 -14.18 11.87
N VAL A 30 7.15 -14.36 13.04
CA VAL A 30 7.08 -15.62 13.81
C VAL A 30 5.79 -15.75 14.61
N ASP A 31 5.07 -14.63 14.82
CA ASP A 31 3.88 -14.55 15.66
C ASP A 31 2.57 -14.74 14.86
N GLY A 32 2.61 -14.71 13.52
CA GLY A 32 1.44 -14.98 12.67
C GLY A 32 1.53 -14.43 11.25
N ASP A 33 0.40 -14.52 10.53
CA ASP A 33 0.23 -13.91 9.21
C ASP A 33 0.27 -12.39 9.30
N VAL A 34 1.11 -11.74 8.49
CA VAL A 34 1.16 -10.28 8.36
C VAL A 34 0.07 -9.79 7.39
N ARG A 35 -0.66 -8.73 7.78
CA ARG A 35 -1.75 -8.14 7.00
C ARG A 35 -1.74 -6.63 7.09
N VAL A 36 -2.17 -5.96 6.02
CA VAL A 36 -2.43 -4.50 6.04
C VAL A 36 -3.73 -4.25 6.81
N THR A 37 -3.68 -3.29 7.74
CA THR A 37 -4.84 -2.89 8.57
C THR A 37 -5.53 -1.63 8.04
N GLY A 38 -4.77 -0.74 7.42
CA GLY A 38 -5.25 0.50 6.82
C GLY A 38 -4.13 1.29 6.17
N PHE A 39 -4.50 2.35 5.47
CA PHE A 39 -3.57 3.23 4.79
C PHE A 39 -4.07 4.67 4.75
N SER A 40 -3.18 5.61 4.46
CA SER A 40 -3.48 7.02 4.35
C SER A 40 -2.79 7.66 3.15
N ILE A 41 -3.46 8.65 2.59
CA ILE A 41 -2.95 9.47 1.49
C ILE A 41 -3.20 10.94 1.88
N GLY A 42 -2.12 11.65 2.21
CA GLY A 42 -2.22 12.97 2.81
C GLY A 42 -2.95 12.92 4.17
N ALA A 43 -4.04 13.67 4.32
CA ALA A 43 -4.84 13.69 5.55
C ALA A 43 -5.98 12.64 5.57
N ASN A 44 -6.20 11.92 4.47
CA ASN A 44 -7.29 10.96 4.33
C ASN A 44 -6.84 9.58 4.78
N ASN A 45 -7.67 8.90 5.58
CA ASN A 45 -7.44 7.54 6.06
C ASN A 45 -8.46 6.58 5.44
N TYR A 46 -7.99 5.38 5.11
CA TYR A 46 -8.75 4.33 4.44
C TYR A 46 -8.51 3.00 5.16
N ALA A 47 -9.57 2.20 5.28
CA ALA A 47 -9.43 0.82 5.71
C ALA A 47 -8.80 -0.02 4.59
N ALA A 48 -8.08 -1.08 4.95
CA ALA A 48 -7.64 -2.06 3.96
C ALA A 48 -8.84 -2.63 3.20
N GLY A 49 -8.73 -2.78 1.89
CA GLY A 49 -9.81 -3.16 0.99
C GLY A 49 -10.70 -2.01 0.51
N ALA A 50 -10.47 -0.77 0.97
CA ALA A 50 -11.14 0.42 0.43
C ALA A 50 -10.36 1.03 -0.75
N SER A 51 -11.08 1.61 -1.72
CA SER A 51 -10.48 2.34 -2.83
C SER A 51 -10.35 3.83 -2.48
N ALA A 52 -9.17 4.40 -2.72
CA ALA A 52 -8.89 5.83 -2.57
C ALA A 52 -8.81 6.49 -3.95
N SER A 53 -9.60 7.54 -4.18
CA SER A 53 -9.51 8.39 -5.37
C SER A 53 -8.58 9.57 -5.10
N ILE A 54 -7.65 9.83 -6.02
CA ILE A 54 -6.64 10.88 -5.94
C ILE A 54 -6.82 11.81 -7.14
N ASP A 55 -7.33 13.01 -6.90
CA ASP A 55 -7.70 13.96 -7.95
C ASP A 55 -6.53 14.26 -8.88
N GLY A 56 -6.76 14.04 -10.18
CA GLY A 56 -5.76 14.26 -11.24
C GLY A 56 -4.63 13.23 -11.31
N VAL A 57 -4.62 12.21 -10.42
CA VAL A 57 -3.57 11.19 -10.37
C VAL A 57 -4.10 9.80 -10.69
N GLY A 58 -5.23 9.39 -10.10
CA GLY A 58 -5.79 8.05 -10.30
C GLY A 58 -6.50 7.51 -9.07
N SER A 59 -6.60 6.19 -8.96
CA SER A 59 -7.15 5.51 -7.80
C SER A 59 -6.27 4.37 -7.32
N LEU A 60 -6.16 4.21 -6.00
CA LEU A 60 -5.45 3.11 -5.34
C LEU A 60 -6.41 2.25 -4.54
N GLN A 61 -6.37 0.93 -4.77
CA GLN A 61 -6.94 -0.07 -3.88
C GLN A 61 -5.79 -0.81 -3.20
N LEU A 62 -5.71 -0.80 -1.87
CA LEU A 62 -4.76 -1.60 -1.09
C LEU A 62 -5.52 -2.58 -0.20
N ASN A 63 -5.31 -3.88 -0.38
CA ASN A 63 -6.04 -4.95 0.28
C ASN A 63 -5.33 -5.42 1.56
N ALA A 64 -6.07 -6.12 2.42
CA ALA A 64 -5.53 -6.63 3.69
C ALA A 64 -4.44 -7.70 3.51
N ASP A 65 -4.38 -8.38 2.36
CA ASP A 65 -3.33 -9.34 2.01
C ASP A 65 -2.07 -8.67 1.43
N GLY A 66 -2.02 -7.34 1.42
CA GLY A 66 -0.92 -6.56 0.89
C GLY A 66 -0.98 -6.31 -0.61
N SER A 67 -1.87 -7.00 -1.35
CA SER A 67 -2.03 -6.75 -2.78
C SER A 67 -2.61 -5.35 -3.02
N TYR A 68 -2.13 -4.69 -4.07
CA TYR A 68 -2.69 -3.40 -4.49
C TYR A 68 -2.91 -3.32 -5.99
N VAL A 69 -3.83 -2.45 -6.37
CA VAL A 69 -4.10 -2.03 -7.75
C VAL A 69 -4.09 -0.52 -7.79
N PHE A 70 -3.18 0.06 -8.56
CA PHE A 70 -3.16 1.49 -8.88
C PHE A 70 -3.59 1.70 -10.34
N THR A 71 -4.71 2.41 -10.52
CA THR A 71 -5.22 2.79 -11.84
C THR A 71 -4.95 4.27 -12.05
N PRO A 72 -3.97 4.65 -12.88
CA PRO A 72 -3.67 6.05 -13.13
C PRO A 72 -4.82 6.75 -13.87
N ALA A 73 -4.96 8.06 -13.64
CA ALA A 73 -5.78 8.92 -14.49
C ALA A 73 -5.20 8.97 -15.91
N ALA A 74 -6.03 9.27 -16.90
CA ALA A 74 -5.58 9.33 -18.29
C ALA A 74 -4.37 10.29 -18.45
N ASN A 75 -3.35 9.84 -19.18
CA ASN A 75 -2.06 10.54 -19.39
C ASN A 75 -1.18 10.73 -18.13
N TYR A 76 -1.58 10.23 -16.96
CA TYR A 76 -0.74 10.25 -15.78
C TYR A 76 0.37 9.21 -15.90
N HIS A 77 1.61 9.62 -15.67
CA HIS A 77 2.78 8.76 -15.60
C HIS A 77 3.70 9.26 -14.49
N GLY A 78 4.45 8.35 -13.86
CA GLY A 78 5.41 8.68 -12.83
C GLY A 78 5.22 7.89 -11.53
N ALA A 79 5.80 8.42 -10.46
CA ALA A 79 5.81 7.81 -9.13
C ALA A 79 4.40 7.73 -8.53
N VAL A 80 4.12 6.69 -7.74
CA VAL A 80 2.83 6.61 -7.03
C VAL A 80 2.83 7.68 -5.92
N PRO A 81 1.71 8.37 -5.65
CA PRO A 81 1.65 9.31 -4.54
C PRO A 81 2.04 8.64 -3.22
N LEU A 82 2.70 9.38 -2.33
CA LEU A 82 3.08 8.86 -1.01
C LEU A 82 1.85 8.32 -0.27
N VAL A 83 1.85 7.02 -0.04
CA VAL A 83 0.85 6.29 0.74
C VAL A 83 1.55 5.71 1.96
N SER A 84 1.10 6.09 3.15
CA SER A 84 1.55 5.45 4.40
C SER A 84 0.57 4.35 4.75
N TYR A 85 1.07 3.17 5.14
CA TYR A 85 0.21 2.06 5.54
C TYR A 85 0.74 1.36 6.78
N THR A 86 -0.17 0.68 7.49
CA THR A 86 0.14 -0.03 8.73
C THR A 86 -0.13 -1.51 8.55
N VAL A 87 0.85 -2.33 8.92
CA VAL A 87 0.80 -3.79 8.86
C VAL A 87 0.80 -4.38 10.27
N SER A 88 0.14 -5.52 10.45
CA SER A 88 0.11 -6.23 11.73
C SER A 88 0.10 -7.74 11.53
N ASP A 89 0.77 -8.46 12.43
CA ASP A 89 0.70 -9.91 12.60
C ASP A 89 -0.30 -10.33 13.71
N GLY A 90 -1.06 -9.38 14.26
CA GLY A 90 -1.97 -9.57 15.38
C GLY A 90 -1.35 -9.40 16.78
N VAL A 91 -0.02 -9.25 16.86
CA VAL A 91 0.72 -9.03 18.13
C VAL A 91 1.46 -7.70 18.10
N SER A 92 2.15 -7.42 17.01
CA SER A 92 2.93 -6.22 16.75
C SER A 92 2.45 -5.52 15.48
N SER A 93 2.98 -4.32 15.23
CA SER A 93 2.66 -3.55 14.04
C SER A 93 3.88 -2.75 13.58
N ASP A 94 3.96 -2.55 12.27
CA ASP A 94 4.95 -1.70 11.62
C ASP A 94 4.26 -0.73 10.65
N SER A 95 4.95 0.34 10.27
CA SER A 95 4.45 1.31 9.29
C SER A 95 5.48 1.60 8.22
N SER A 96 5.02 1.50 6.98
CA SER A 96 5.83 1.62 5.77
C SER A 96 5.13 2.52 4.75
N THR A 97 5.79 2.74 3.62
CA THR A 97 5.31 3.62 2.55
C THR A 97 5.38 2.99 1.18
N LEU A 98 4.35 3.23 0.37
CA LEU A 98 4.33 3.03 -1.08
C LEU A 98 4.43 4.40 -1.75
N SER A 99 5.40 4.56 -2.66
CA SER A 99 5.62 5.79 -3.46
C SER A 99 6.19 5.48 -4.84
#